data_AF-A0A8H7R757-F1
#
_entry.id   AF-A0A8H7R757-F1
#
_cell.length_a   1.000
_cell.length_b   1.000
_cell.length_c   1.000
_cell.angle_alpha   90.00
_cell.angle_beta   90.00
_cell.angle_gamma   90.00
#
_symmetry.space_group_name_H-M   'P 1'
#
loop_
_entity.id
_entity.type
_entity.pdbx_description
1 polymer ?
#
loop_
_entity_poly.entity_id
_entity_poly.type
_entity_poly.pdbx_seq_one_letter_code
_entity_poly.pdbx_strand_id
1 'polypeptide(L)'
;MSDKKAPSKENLTWKINYLAAQVGETTHMKTAIIAASRAKYHQIHNRQAGQVDQETLKQELYTARKLKLESKLHQARKDLKNALKKAKNEETQKQNKKIKSARKLLEKVDDKEGAGDEETEKKPKKKITIEDVELYEKELEVLKSVDLDALVEKTLKSKFQKNAALKGEDLIKDLIESSLDAKKTEDKILQNIESRLISNKAVIAEISTILSSFQSIIKGHNEKIEKRKTIEEKKKQTAEKKKRKAEEEEQKPQVKKARTPVKKAGTSEFFETLGDVTDDENEDENFKKIYEGEKKPNRAGQRQRRKQWEEMYGREAKHIATEYQKREEKRLANPDYRPKKKPTPKPKPFVNNTPKPSAPAEPVHPSWEAKRMQEEIMSKALSGKGSSNNKIVFDDSD
;
A
#
# COMPACT_ATOMS: atom_id res chain seq x y z
N MET A 1 -4.17 -17.27 -44.97
CA MET A 1 -4.18 -15.97 -44.25
C MET A 1 -3.42 -16.16 -42.96
N SER A 2 -2.25 -15.54 -42.82
CA SER A 2 -1.38 -15.70 -41.65
C SER A 2 -2.00 -14.91 -40.50
N ASP A 3 -2.42 -15.60 -39.44
CA ASP A 3 -2.86 -14.97 -38.20
C ASP A 3 -1.73 -14.10 -37.64
N LYS A 4 -1.82 -12.78 -37.89
CA LYS A 4 -0.95 -11.80 -37.25
C LYS A 4 -1.28 -11.84 -35.76
N LYS A 5 -0.53 -12.64 -34.99
CA LYS A 5 -0.57 -12.62 -33.54
C LYS A 5 -0.49 -11.17 -33.09
N ALA A 6 -1.51 -10.71 -32.36
CA ALA A 6 -1.49 -9.39 -31.76
C ALA A 6 -0.17 -9.23 -30.99
N PRO A 7 0.55 -8.11 -31.17
CA PRO A 7 1.80 -7.88 -30.47
C PRO A 7 1.53 -8.07 -28.98
N SER A 8 2.33 -8.93 -28.34
CA SER A 8 2.21 -9.14 -26.91
C SER A 8 2.35 -7.79 -26.23
N LYS A 9 1.45 -7.48 -25.28
CA LYS A 9 1.50 -6.21 -24.54
C LYS A 9 2.83 -6.13 -23.82
N GLU A 10 3.76 -5.38 -24.40
CA GLU A 10 5.10 -5.22 -23.86
C GLU A 10 4.99 -4.56 -22.48
N ASN A 11 5.72 -5.08 -21.51
CA ASN A 11 5.74 -4.49 -20.18
C ASN A 11 6.57 -3.20 -20.22
N LEU A 12 5.89 -2.06 -20.46
CA LEU A 12 6.52 -0.73 -20.53
C LEU A 12 7.39 -0.42 -19.31
N THR A 13 7.01 -0.91 -18.12
CA THR A 13 7.82 -0.70 -16.91
C THR A 13 9.18 -1.40 -17.03
N TRP A 14 9.21 -2.63 -17.53
CA TRP A 14 10.46 -3.35 -17.77
C TRP A 14 11.27 -2.68 -18.88
N LYS A 15 10.63 -2.33 -20.00
CA LYS A 15 11.26 -1.65 -21.14
C LYS A 15 11.94 -0.34 -20.73
N ILE A 16 11.24 0.52 -19.98
CA ILE A 16 11.79 1.78 -19.46
C ILE A 16 13.02 1.52 -18.59
N ASN A 17 12.97 0.56 -17.65
CA ASN A 17 14.11 0.28 -16.78
C ASN A 17 15.27 -0.40 -17.54
N TYR A 18 14.99 -1.13 -18.61
CA TYR A 18 16.01 -1.74 -19.47
C TYR A 18 16.72 -0.68 -20.31
N LEU A 19 15.95 0.14 -21.04
CA LEU A 19 16.47 1.25 -21.86
C LEU A 19 17.22 2.28 -21.00
N ALA A 20 16.67 2.66 -19.84
CA ALA A 20 17.35 3.54 -18.89
C ALA A 20 18.72 2.97 -18.47
N ALA A 21 18.79 1.66 -18.17
CA ALA A 21 20.06 1.02 -17.84
C ALA A 21 21.04 0.96 -19.02
N GLN A 22 20.56 0.83 -20.26
CA GLN A 22 21.41 0.88 -21.46
C GLN A 22 21.97 2.29 -21.72
N VAL A 23 21.16 3.34 -21.50
CA VAL A 23 21.57 4.74 -21.65
C VAL A 23 22.51 5.18 -20.51
N GLY A 24 22.58 4.42 -19.40
CA GLY A 24 23.41 4.70 -18.24
C GLY A 24 22.69 5.46 -17.13
N GLU A 25 21.36 5.62 -17.23
CA GLU A 25 20.55 6.15 -16.13
C GLU A 25 20.42 5.14 -14.99
N THR A 26 20.28 5.64 -13.76
CA THR A 26 20.12 4.78 -12.58
C THR A 26 18.74 4.13 -12.55
N THR A 27 18.72 2.80 -12.43
CA THR A 27 17.46 2.03 -12.35
C THR A 27 17.46 1.16 -11.10
N HIS A 28 16.27 0.93 -10.56
CA HIS A 28 16.10 0.13 -9.34
C HIS A 28 15.97 -1.38 -9.63
N MET A 29 15.83 -1.74 -10.91
CA MET A 29 15.49 -3.09 -11.34
C MET A 29 16.75 -3.86 -11.72
N LYS A 30 17.28 -4.65 -10.78
CA LYS A 30 18.54 -5.40 -10.97
C LYS A 30 18.54 -6.28 -12.22
N THR A 31 17.41 -6.89 -12.56
CA THR A 31 17.28 -7.73 -13.77
C THR A 31 17.46 -6.91 -15.05
N ALA A 32 16.94 -5.69 -15.09
CA ALA A 32 17.11 -4.78 -16.22
C ALA A 32 18.57 -4.35 -16.37
N ILE A 33 19.26 -4.06 -15.26
CA ILE A 33 20.69 -3.72 -15.24
C ILE A 33 21.53 -4.89 -15.79
N ILE A 34 21.28 -6.12 -15.32
CA ILE A 34 21.99 -7.31 -15.79
C ILE A 34 21.70 -7.59 -17.27
N ALA A 35 20.46 -7.39 -17.72
CA ALA A 35 20.10 -7.56 -19.12
C ALA A 35 20.81 -6.51 -20.00
N ALA A 36 20.83 -5.25 -19.58
CA ALA A 36 21.50 -4.18 -20.29
C ALA A 36 23.02 -4.38 -20.35
N SER A 37 23.65 -4.84 -19.25
CA SER A 37 25.09 -5.14 -19.24
C SER A 37 25.45 -6.31 -20.16
N ARG A 38 24.60 -7.34 -20.22
CA ARG A 38 24.75 -8.44 -21.18
C ARG A 38 24.61 -7.97 -22.62
N ALA A 39 23.62 -7.11 -22.92
CA ALA A 39 23.46 -6.55 -24.26
C ALA A 39 24.69 -5.74 -24.68
N LYS A 40 25.23 -4.91 -23.77
CA LYS A 40 26.48 -4.16 -23.99
C LYS A 40 27.68 -5.08 -24.21
N TYR A 41 27.80 -6.14 -23.42
CA TYR A 41 28.85 -7.16 -23.59
C TYR A 41 28.75 -7.83 -24.97
N HIS A 42 27.56 -8.22 -25.41
CA HIS A 42 27.35 -8.82 -26.73
C HIS A 42 27.69 -7.86 -27.88
N GLN A 43 27.39 -6.57 -27.75
CA GLN A 43 27.77 -5.55 -28.74
C GLN A 43 29.29 -5.42 -28.87
N ILE A 44 30.02 -5.45 -27.75
CA ILE A 44 31.50 -5.34 -27.76
C ILE A 44 32.14 -6.58 -28.43
N HIS A 45 31.57 -7.77 -28.20
CA HIS A 45 32.15 -9.01 -28.72
C HIS A 45 31.70 -9.38 -30.14
N ASN A 46 30.56 -8.86 -30.59
CA ASN A 46 30.08 -9.11 -31.94
C ASN A 46 30.52 -7.97 -32.87
N ARG A 47 31.65 -8.13 -33.58
CA ARG A 47 32.20 -7.13 -34.52
C ARG A 47 31.22 -6.72 -35.63
N GLN A 48 30.20 -7.54 -35.90
CA GLN A 48 29.16 -7.23 -36.90
C GLN A 48 27.97 -6.46 -36.32
N ALA A 49 27.82 -6.41 -34.99
CA ALA A 49 26.80 -5.58 -34.36
C ALA A 49 27.26 -4.13 -34.45
N GLY A 50 26.69 -3.37 -35.38
CA GLY A 50 26.93 -1.93 -35.49
C GLY A 50 26.76 -1.24 -34.13
N GLN A 51 27.53 -0.16 -33.92
CA GLN A 51 27.43 0.63 -32.71
C GLN A 51 26.00 1.14 -32.57
N VAL A 52 25.29 0.72 -31.52
CA VAL A 52 23.95 1.22 -31.25
C VAL A 52 24.07 2.68 -30.89
N ASP A 53 23.45 3.53 -31.71
CA ASP A 53 23.47 4.97 -31.51
C ASP A 53 22.76 5.32 -30.19
N GLN A 54 23.46 6.04 -29.33
CA GLN A 54 22.95 6.41 -28.01
C GLN A 54 21.73 7.33 -28.13
N GLU A 55 21.62 8.11 -29.21
CA GLU A 55 20.47 8.97 -29.46
C GLU A 55 19.20 8.17 -29.73
N THR A 56 19.31 7.10 -30.53
CA THR A 56 18.17 6.20 -30.78
C THR A 56 17.63 5.57 -29.49
N LEU A 57 18.52 5.10 -28.60
CA LEU A 57 18.12 4.55 -27.29
C LEU A 57 17.43 5.60 -26.40
N LYS A 58 17.90 6.85 -26.44
CA LYS A 58 17.25 7.96 -25.71
C LYS A 58 15.86 8.25 -26.27
N GLN A 59 15.68 8.24 -27.60
CA GLN A 59 14.38 8.43 -28.24
C GLN A 59 13.42 7.27 -27.93
N GLU A 60 13.89 6.02 -27.97
CA GLU A 60 13.11 4.85 -27.55
C GLU A 60 12.70 4.92 -26.07
N LEU A 61 13.61 5.37 -25.21
CA LEU A 61 13.31 5.57 -23.78
C LEU A 61 12.25 6.66 -23.59
N TYR A 62 12.38 7.77 -24.32
CA TYR A 62 11.40 8.87 -24.31
C TYR A 62 10.02 8.40 -24.75
N THR A 63 9.91 7.67 -25.87
CA THR A 63 8.63 7.14 -26.37
C THR A 63 8.01 6.13 -25.40
N ALA A 64 8.82 5.23 -24.82
CA ALA A 64 8.36 4.29 -23.80
C ALA A 64 7.84 4.99 -22.55
N ARG A 65 8.52 6.04 -22.08
CA ARG A 65 8.07 6.90 -20.97
C ARG A 65 6.76 7.61 -21.31
N LYS A 66 6.64 8.20 -22.51
CA LYS A 66 5.43 8.87 -22.99
C LYS A 66 4.21 7.95 -22.94
N LEU A 67 4.28 6.78 -23.57
CA LEU A 67 3.19 5.79 -23.57
C LEU A 67 2.81 5.34 -22.15
N LYS A 68 3.81 5.21 -21.26
CA LYS A 68 3.55 4.84 -19.87
C LYS A 68 2.85 5.96 -19.10
N LEU A 69 3.24 7.23 -19.34
CA LEU A 69 2.62 8.40 -18.74
C LEU A 69 1.18 8.58 -19.23
N GLU A 70 0.90 8.39 -20.52
CA GLU A 70 -0.46 8.43 -21.07
C GLU A 70 -1.38 7.39 -20.41
N SER A 71 -0.91 6.14 -20.34
CA SER A 71 -1.65 5.06 -19.64
C SER A 71 -1.88 5.40 -18.15
N LYS A 72 -0.89 6.02 -17.51
CA LYS A 72 -1.00 6.45 -16.11
C LYS A 72 -1.87 7.67 -15.92
N LEU A 73 -1.94 8.58 -16.88
CA LEU A 73 -2.84 9.72 -16.86
C LEU A 73 -4.30 9.26 -16.92
N HIS A 74 -4.61 8.31 -17.80
CA HIS A 74 -5.95 7.73 -17.87
C HIS A 74 -6.36 7.11 -16.52
N GLN A 75 -5.45 6.36 -15.89
CA GLN A 75 -5.71 5.79 -14.57
C GLN A 75 -5.85 6.86 -13.48
N ALA A 76 -4.98 7.89 -13.49
CA ALA A 76 -5.03 9.01 -12.57
C ALA A 76 -6.36 9.79 -12.66
N ARG A 77 -6.86 10.02 -13.89
CA ARG A 77 -8.18 10.63 -14.13
C ARG A 77 -9.29 9.82 -13.46
N LYS A 78 -9.28 8.50 -13.66
CA LYS A 78 -10.27 7.59 -13.07
C LYS A 78 -10.22 7.59 -11.53
N ASP A 79 -9.02 7.48 -10.96
CA ASP A 79 -8.85 7.40 -9.51
C ASP A 79 -9.21 8.73 -8.83
N LEU A 80 -8.79 9.86 -9.42
CA LEU A 80 -9.17 11.19 -8.93
C LEU A 80 -10.67 11.47 -9.06
N LYS A 81 -11.30 11.06 -10.17
CA LYS A 81 -12.76 11.15 -10.35
C LYS A 81 -13.51 10.37 -9.26
N ASN A 82 -13.05 9.18 -8.92
CA ASN A 82 -13.64 8.38 -7.85
C ASN A 82 -13.47 9.03 -6.48
N ALA A 83 -12.30 9.61 -6.19
CA ALA A 83 -12.07 10.37 -4.96
C ALA A 83 -12.97 11.62 -4.88
N LEU A 84 -13.11 12.36 -5.98
CA LEU A 84 -13.98 13.53 -6.07
C LEU A 84 -15.47 13.17 -5.93
N LYS A 85 -15.92 12.04 -6.48
CA LYS A 85 -17.29 11.53 -6.25
C LYS A 85 -17.56 11.30 -4.75
N LYS A 86 -16.62 10.70 -4.04
CA LYS A 86 -16.73 10.50 -2.59
C LYS A 86 -16.75 11.84 -1.84
N ALA A 87 -15.84 12.75 -2.17
CA ALA A 87 -15.81 14.10 -1.60
C ALA A 87 -17.10 14.89 -1.87
N LYS A 88 -17.66 14.78 -3.07
CA LYS A 88 -18.95 15.40 -3.45
C LYS A 88 -20.10 14.86 -2.60
N ASN A 89 -20.15 13.55 -2.37
CA ASN A 89 -21.17 12.95 -1.51
C ASN A 89 -21.04 13.41 -0.05
N GLU A 90 -19.81 13.46 0.49
CA GLU A 90 -19.54 13.96 1.84
C GLU A 90 -19.93 15.44 1.99
N GLU A 91 -19.58 16.29 1.02
CA GLU A 91 -19.93 17.71 1.05
C GLU A 91 -21.44 17.92 0.90
N THR A 92 -22.11 17.11 0.08
CA THR A 92 -23.57 17.13 -0.07
C THR A 92 -24.25 16.80 1.26
N GLN A 93 -23.76 15.78 1.97
CA GLN A 93 -24.26 15.44 3.30
C GLN A 93 -24.01 16.55 4.32
N LYS A 94 -22.84 17.19 4.29
CA LYS A 94 -22.54 18.35 5.16
C LYS A 94 -23.47 19.52 4.88
N GLN A 95 -23.73 19.84 3.62
CA GLN A 95 -24.65 20.93 3.27
C GLN A 95 -26.09 20.63 3.66
N ASN A 96 -26.58 19.41 3.41
CA ASN A 96 -27.90 19.00 3.88
C ASN A 96 -28.03 19.11 5.40
N LYS A 97 -26.98 18.76 6.17
CA LYS A 97 -26.96 18.94 7.63
C LYS A 97 -27.00 20.41 8.03
N LYS A 98 -26.23 21.27 7.35
CA LYS A 98 -26.23 22.72 7.58
C LYS A 98 -27.61 23.34 7.33
N ILE A 99 -28.24 23.05 6.19
CA ILE A 99 -29.59 23.50 5.85
C ILE A 99 -30.60 23.07 6.92
N LYS A 100 -30.59 21.77 7.30
CA LYS A 100 -31.47 21.25 8.36
C LYS A 100 -31.24 21.94 9.70
N SER A 101 -29.99 22.18 10.09
CA SER A 101 -29.67 22.87 11.35
C SER A 101 -30.07 24.34 11.34
N ALA A 102 -29.93 25.01 10.20
CA ALA A 102 -30.31 26.41 10.02
C ALA A 102 -31.83 26.58 10.10
N ARG A 103 -32.59 25.73 9.40
CA ARG A 103 -34.07 25.71 9.46
C ARG A 103 -34.59 25.45 10.88
N LYS A 104 -34.01 24.47 11.59
CA LYS A 104 -34.38 24.17 12.99
C LYS A 104 -34.06 25.31 13.96
N LEU A 105 -33.03 26.11 13.67
CA LEU A 105 -32.69 27.28 14.48
C LEU A 105 -33.63 28.45 14.20
N LEU A 106 -34.09 28.61 12.96
CA LEU A 106 -35.07 29.62 12.57
C LEU A 106 -36.43 29.35 13.25
N GLU A 107 -36.94 28.11 13.15
CA GLU A 107 -38.20 27.67 13.77
C GLU A 107 -38.25 27.95 15.28
N LYS A 108 -37.12 27.70 15.98
CA LYS A 108 -37.01 27.96 17.43
C LYS A 108 -36.96 29.44 17.82
N VAL A 109 -36.62 30.33 16.90
CA VAL A 109 -36.64 31.77 17.16
C VAL A 109 -38.09 32.27 17.09
N ASP A 110 -38.84 31.83 16.10
CA ASP A 110 -40.26 32.16 15.92
C ASP A 110 -41.09 31.69 17.12
N ASP A 111 -40.83 30.48 17.65
CA ASP A 111 -41.52 29.95 18.84
C ASP A 111 -41.24 30.78 20.12
N LYS A 112 -40.09 31.46 20.20
CA LYS A 112 -39.67 32.22 21.39
C LYS A 112 -40.13 33.67 21.38
N GLU A 113 -40.41 34.26 20.23
CA GLU A 113 -41.01 35.60 20.15
C GLU A 113 -42.49 35.60 20.59
N GLY A 114 -43.14 34.42 20.67
CA GLY A 114 -44.51 34.26 21.18
C GLY A 114 -44.66 33.98 22.68
N ALA A 115 -43.57 33.60 23.38
CA ALA A 115 -43.57 33.34 24.81
C ALA A 115 -42.73 34.40 25.52
N GLY A 116 -43.36 35.53 25.86
CA GLY A 116 -42.73 36.59 26.63
C GLY A 116 -42.36 36.09 28.02
N ASP A 117 -41.09 35.74 28.21
CA ASP A 117 -40.48 35.71 29.53
C ASP A 117 -38.98 35.99 29.45
N GLU A 118 -38.57 36.85 30.37
CA GLU A 118 -37.28 37.52 30.50
C GLU A 118 -36.11 36.58 30.85
N GLU A 119 -34.92 37.08 30.52
CA GLU A 119 -33.63 36.72 31.13
C GLU A 119 -33.14 35.27 31.00
N THR A 120 -32.21 35.07 30.05
CA THR A 120 -30.93 34.42 30.40
C THR A 120 -29.87 34.74 29.36
N GLU A 121 -28.98 35.66 29.73
CA GLU A 121 -27.80 36.07 28.97
C GLU A 121 -26.77 34.94 28.86
N LYS A 122 -26.73 34.20 27.74
CA LYS A 122 -25.57 33.38 27.37
C LYS A 122 -25.23 33.48 25.88
N LYS A 123 -24.35 34.46 25.59
CA LYS A 123 -23.48 34.69 24.41
C LYS A 123 -24.12 34.69 23.01
N PRO A 124 -23.72 35.62 22.12
CA PRO A 124 -24.33 35.77 20.80
C PRO A 124 -23.95 34.59 19.90
N LYS A 125 -24.84 33.60 19.82
CA LYS A 125 -24.89 32.73 18.65
C LYS A 125 -25.26 33.63 17.47
N LYS A 126 -24.41 33.69 16.43
CA LYS A 126 -24.71 34.43 15.20
C LYS A 126 -26.16 34.13 14.80
N LYS A 127 -27.00 35.17 14.70
CA LYS A 127 -28.37 35.05 14.20
C LYS A 127 -28.26 34.54 12.77
N ILE A 128 -28.74 33.32 12.54
CA ILE A 128 -28.82 32.75 11.19
C ILE A 128 -30.02 33.42 10.53
N THR A 129 -29.80 34.06 9.39
CA THR A 129 -30.87 34.71 8.63
C THR A 129 -31.50 33.74 7.63
N ILE A 130 -32.69 34.07 7.13
CA ILE A 130 -33.35 33.32 6.05
C ILE A 130 -32.47 33.31 4.78
N GLU A 131 -31.79 34.42 4.52
CA GLU A 131 -30.85 34.58 3.41
C GLU A 131 -29.72 33.53 3.45
N ASP A 132 -29.21 33.18 4.63
CA ASP A 132 -28.18 32.14 4.77
C ASP A 132 -28.70 30.76 4.32
N VAL A 133 -29.98 30.45 4.58
CA VAL A 133 -30.60 29.18 4.16
C VAL A 133 -30.68 29.12 2.63
N GLU A 134 -31.13 30.20 1.99
CA GLU A 134 -31.18 30.29 0.53
C GLU A 134 -29.79 30.17 -0.10
N LEU A 135 -28.77 30.76 0.53
CA LEU A 135 -27.39 30.62 0.07
C LEU A 135 -26.92 29.16 0.15
N TYR A 136 -27.20 28.45 1.25
CA TYR A 136 -26.85 27.03 1.36
C TYR A 136 -27.59 26.14 0.35
N GLU A 137 -28.84 26.48 0.01
CA GLU A 137 -29.60 25.77 -1.01
C GLU A 137 -29.06 26.01 -2.42
N LYS A 138 -28.71 27.26 -2.75
CA LYS A 138 -28.00 27.62 -3.99
C LYS A 138 -26.66 26.89 -4.08
N GLU A 139 -25.87 26.86 -3.00
CA GLU A 139 -24.62 26.09 -2.96
C GLU A 139 -24.86 24.58 -3.18
N LEU A 140 -25.92 24.01 -2.62
CA LEU A 140 -26.27 22.61 -2.78
C LEU A 140 -26.67 22.27 -4.22
N GLU A 141 -27.39 23.17 -4.89
CA GLU A 141 -27.76 23.04 -6.30
C GLU A 141 -26.52 23.05 -7.20
N VAL A 142 -25.65 24.04 -7.01
CA VAL A 142 -24.37 24.13 -7.74
C VAL A 142 -23.51 22.89 -7.47
N LEU A 143 -23.45 22.41 -6.22
CA LEU A 143 -22.70 21.20 -5.86
C LEU A 143 -23.18 19.96 -6.64
N LYS A 144 -24.49 19.85 -6.89
CA LYS A 144 -25.07 18.74 -7.67
C LYS A 144 -24.70 18.84 -9.15
N SER A 145 -24.62 20.04 -9.72
CA SER A 145 -24.29 20.26 -11.14
C SER A 145 -22.79 20.28 -11.46
N VAL A 146 -21.90 20.28 -10.46
CA VAL A 146 -20.43 20.26 -10.70
C VAL A 146 -20.03 19.11 -11.64
N ASP A 147 -19.41 19.49 -12.76
CA ASP A 147 -18.74 18.57 -13.69
C ASP A 147 -17.42 18.08 -13.09
N LEU A 148 -17.42 16.80 -12.70
CA LEU A 148 -16.26 16.17 -12.10
C LEU A 148 -15.14 15.93 -13.11
N ASP A 149 -15.45 15.74 -14.40
CA ASP A 149 -14.44 15.46 -15.42
C ASP A 149 -13.63 16.72 -15.72
N ALA A 150 -14.30 17.86 -15.92
CA ALA A 150 -13.63 19.16 -16.05
C ALA A 150 -12.79 19.51 -14.81
N LEU A 151 -13.29 19.22 -13.60
CA LEU A 151 -12.58 19.46 -12.35
C LEU A 151 -11.32 18.59 -12.23
N VAL A 152 -11.37 17.33 -12.66
CA VAL A 152 -10.21 16.42 -12.70
C VAL A 152 -9.11 16.99 -13.59
N GLU A 153 -9.43 17.39 -14.83
CA GLU A 153 -8.43 17.95 -15.76
C GLU A 153 -7.82 19.25 -15.22
N LYS A 154 -8.66 20.18 -14.74
CA LYS A 154 -8.22 21.46 -14.13
C LYS A 154 -7.28 21.20 -12.94
N THR A 155 -7.62 20.24 -12.09
CA THR A 155 -6.84 19.88 -10.91
C THR A 155 -5.50 19.27 -11.31
N LEU A 156 -5.48 18.29 -12.21
CA LEU A 156 -4.24 17.65 -12.66
C LEU A 156 -3.31 18.64 -13.36
N LYS A 157 -3.83 19.47 -14.28
CA LYS A 157 -3.08 20.53 -14.97
C LYS A 157 -2.43 21.48 -13.96
N SER A 158 -3.20 21.99 -13.00
CA SER A 158 -2.69 22.89 -11.96
C SER A 158 -1.63 22.21 -11.07
N LYS A 159 -1.83 20.95 -10.67
CA LYS A 159 -0.92 20.23 -9.78
C LYS A 159 0.39 19.85 -10.47
N PHE A 160 0.36 19.47 -11.75
CA PHE A 160 1.58 19.22 -12.51
C PHE A 160 2.38 20.51 -12.76
N GLN A 161 1.72 21.63 -13.08
CA GLN A 161 2.37 22.93 -13.25
C GLN A 161 2.98 23.50 -11.96
N LYS A 162 2.39 23.20 -10.80
CA LYS A 162 2.90 23.64 -9.49
C LYS A 162 4.02 22.75 -8.94
N ASN A 163 4.16 21.52 -9.43
CA ASN A 163 5.18 20.60 -8.92
C ASN A 163 6.55 20.93 -9.54
N ALA A 164 7.50 21.37 -8.71
CA ALA A 164 8.85 21.73 -9.13
C ALA A 164 9.59 20.61 -9.87
N ALA A 165 9.32 19.34 -9.52
CA ALA A 165 9.97 18.20 -10.15
C ALA A 165 9.39 17.83 -11.52
N LEU A 166 8.19 18.30 -11.87
CA LEU A 166 7.47 17.93 -13.10
C LEU A 166 7.28 19.09 -14.06
N LYS A 167 7.24 20.34 -13.57
CA LYS A 167 6.99 21.55 -14.39
C LYS A 167 7.99 21.73 -15.54
N GLY A 168 9.25 21.34 -15.33
CA GLY A 168 10.32 21.50 -16.32
C GLY A 168 10.38 20.41 -17.39
N GLU A 169 9.67 19.30 -17.20
CA GLU A 169 9.81 18.10 -18.05
C GLU A 169 8.94 18.22 -19.31
N ASP A 170 9.56 18.10 -20.49
CA ASP A 170 8.86 18.30 -21.77
C ASP A 170 7.76 17.26 -22.00
N LEU A 171 7.98 16.01 -21.58
CA LEU A 171 6.97 14.94 -21.61
C LEU A 171 5.67 15.32 -20.89
N ILE A 172 5.76 16.13 -19.83
CA ILE A 172 4.61 16.56 -19.05
C ILE A 172 3.94 17.76 -19.71
N LYS A 173 4.70 18.66 -20.33
CA LYS A 173 4.15 19.78 -21.11
C LYS A 173 3.32 19.27 -22.28
N ASP A 174 3.86 18.36 -23.09
CA ASP A 174 3.16 17.73 -24.21
C ASP A 174 1.86 17.06 -23.76
N LEU A 175 1.92 16.35 -22.63
CA LEU A 175 0.79 15.64 -22.07
C LEU A 175 -0.29 16.62 -21.57
N ILE A 176 0.10 17.74 -20.97
CA ILE A 176 -0.82 18.80 -20.50
C ILE A 176 -1.42 19.57 -21.68
N GLU A 177 -0.63 19.88 -22.70
CA GLU A 177 -1.09 20.59 -23.90
C GLU A 177 -2.10 19.76 -24.70
N SER A 178 -1.95 18.43 -24.70
CA SER A 178 -2.95 17.52 -25.26
C SER A 178 -4.28 17.49 -24.48
N SER A 179 -4.31 17.96 -23.24
CA SER A 179 -5.54 18.02 -22.42
C SER A 179 -6.21 19.38 -22.59
N LEU A 180 -7.46 19.35 -23.09
CA LEU A 180 -8.29 20.50 -23.49
C LEU A 180 -8.17 21.72 -22.57
N ASP A 181 -8.27 22.91 -23.16
CA ASP A 181 -8.27 24.17 -22.42
C ASP A 181 -9.46 24.24 -21.47
N ALA A 182 -9.14 24.14 -20.17
CA ALA A 182 -10.11 24.37 -19.11
C ALA A 182 -10.57 25.82 -19.18
N LYS A 183 -11.85 26.03 -19.53
CA LYS A 183 -12.50 27.34 -19.43
C LYS A 183 -12.37 27.85 -17.99
N LYS A 184 -11.94 29.09 -17.83
CA LYS A 184 -11.94 29.74 -16.50
C LYS A 184 -13.39 29.85 -16.07
N THR A 185 -13.72 29.25 -14.93
CA THR A 185 -15.02 29.40 -14.30
C THR A 185 -15.05 30.72 -13.55
N GLU A 186 -15.97 31.63 -13.91
CA GLU A 186 -16.09 32.96 -13.30
C GLU A 186 -16.95 32.93 -12.02
N ASP A 187 -17.77 31.89 -11.84
CA ASP A 187 -18.66 31.76 -10.69
C ASP A 187 -17.90 31.53 -9.37
N LYS A 188 -17.90 32.54 -8.51
CA LYS A 188 -17.26 32.51 -7.18
C LYS A 188 -17.79 31.37 -6.30
N ILE A 189 -19.09 31.08 -6.37
CA ILE A 189 -19.72 29.97 -5.62
C ILE A 189 -19.15 28.63 -6.09
N LEU A 190 -19.06 28.42 -7.40
CA LEU A 190 -18.49 27.21 -7.98
C LEU A 190 -17.01 27.05 -7.58
N GLN A 191 -16.20 28.11 -7.65
CA GLN A 191 -14.81 28.08 -7.21
C GLN A 191 -14.65 27.72 -5.72
N ASN A 192 -15.52 28.24 -4.85
CA ASN A 192 -15.55 27.90 -3.43
C ASN A 192 -15.93 26.44 -3.20
N ILE A 193 -16.82 25.87 -4.02
CA ILE A 193 -17.17 24.44 -3.94
C ILE A 193 -16.02 23.58 -4.47
N GLU A 194 -15.44 23.91 -5.62
CA GLU A 194 -14.29 23.22 -6.20
C GLU A 194 -13.10 23.16 -5.22
N SER A 195 -12.79 24.28 -4.56
CA SER A 195 -11.72 24.33 -3.57
C SER A 195 -12.00 23.45 -2.34
N ARG A 196 -13.24 23.40 -1.86
CA ARG A 196 -13.67 22.48 -0.79
C ARG A 196 -13.55 21.01 -1.20
N LEU A 197 -13.92 20.66 -2.43
CA LEU A 197 -13.78 19.30 -2.94
C LEU A 197 -12.30 18.88 -3.08
N ILE A 198 -11.45 19.76 -3.62
CA ILE A 198 -10.02 19.49 -3.81
C ILE A 198 -9.28 19.39 -2.47
N SER A 199 -9.70 20.16 -1.46
CA SER A 199 -9.10 20.15 -0.12
C SER A 199 -9.55 18.96 0.75
N ASN A 200 -10.45 18.11 0.25
CA ASN A 200 -10.81 16.87 0.93
C ASN A 200 -9.58 15.96 1.09
N LYS A 201 -9.39 15.40 2.30
CA LYS A 201 -8.25 14.55 2.65
C LYS A 201 -8.05 13.38 1.67
N ALA A 202 -9.13 12.72 1.24
CA ALA A 202 -9.06 11.60 0.32
C ALA A 202 -8.56 12.03 -1.06
N VAL A 203 -9.01 13.20 -1.53
CA VAL A 203 -8.59 13.78 -2.82
C VAL A 203 -7.12 14.20 -2.77
N ILE A 204 -6.69 14.85 -1.68
CA ILE A 204 -5.28 15.24 -1.48
C ILE A 204 -4.35 14.01 -1.49
N ALA A 205 -4.75 12.94 -0.80
CA ALA A 205 -3.96 11.71 -0.74
C ALA A 205 -3.79 11.10 -2.15
N GLU A 206 -4.87 11.05 -2.94
CA GLU A 206 -4.83 10.52 -4.31
C GLU A 206 -3.95 11.39 -5.22
N ILE A 207 -4.06 12.72 -5.13
CA ILE A 207 -3.20 13.65 -5.88
C ILE A 207 -1.72 13.40 -5.56
N SER A 208 -1.37 13.20 -4.27
CA SER A 208 0.00 12.91 -3.85
C SER A 208 0.52 11.59 -4.44
N THR A 209 -0.32 10.54 -4.44
CA THR A 209 0.01 9.24 -5.05
C THR A 209 0.20 9.36 -6.57
N ILE A 210 -0.67 10.13 -7.25
CA ILE A 210 -0.54 10.42 -8.69
C ILE A 210 0.79 11.11 -8.96
N LEU A 211 1.09 12.23 -8.28
CA LEU A 211 2.35 12.98 -8.47
C LEU A 211 3.59 12.11 -8.23
N SER A 212 3.59 11.32 -7.16
CA SER A 212 4.68 10.40 -6.84
C SER A 212 4.88 9.32 -7.91
N SER A 213 3.79 8.84 -8.51
CA SER A 213 3.83 7.84 -9.58
C SER A 213 4.40 8.41 -10.89
N PHE A 214 4.03 9.64 -11.24
CA PHE A 214 4.55 10.36 -12.40
C PHE A 214 6.04 10.68 -12.25
N GLN A 215 6.43 11.22 -11.09
CA GLN A 215 7.83 11.50 -10.76
C GLN A 215 8.69 10.23 -10.84
N SER A 216 8.15 9.09 -10.39
CA SER A 216 8.84 7.79 -10.46
C SER A 216 9.06 7.28 -11.89
N ILE A 217 8.23 7.67 -12.86
CA ILE A 217 8.36 7.24 -14.26
C ILE A 217 9.40 8.10 -14.98
N ILE A 218 9.41 9.40 -14.72
CA ILE A 218 10.34 10.36 -15.34
C ILE A 218 11.74 10.19 -14.75
N LYS A 219 11.90 10.46 -13.46
CA LYS A 219 13.20 10.47 -12.78
C LYS A 219 13.68 9.07 -12.40
N GLY A 220 12.90 8.04 -12.71
CA GLY A 220 13.10 6.71 -12.18
C GLY A 220 12.86 6.65 -10.66
N HIS A 221 13.09 5.49 -10.08
CA HIS A 221 12.96 5.28 -8.64
C HIS A 221 14.20 5.75 -7.87
N ASN A 222 14.82 6.88 -8.27
CA ASN A 222 16.03 7.42 -7.65
C ASN A 222 15.85 7.64 -6.15
N GLU A 223 14.71 8.19 -5.71
CA GLU A 223 14.43 8.32 -4.27
C GLU A 223 14.35 6.97 -3.55
N LYS A 224 13.80 5.92 -4.17
CA LYS A 224 13.79 4.58 -3.55
C LYS A 224 15.18 3.97 -3.54
N ILE A 225 16.00 4.27 -4.53
CA ILE A 225 17.40 3.84 -4.60
C ILE A 225 18.17 4.52 -3.46
N GLU A 226 18.05 5.84 -3.29
CA GLU A 226 18.69 6.60 -2.20
C GLU A 226 18.19 6.17 -0.82
N LYS A 227 16.88 5.96 -0.64
CA LYS A 227 16.32 5.39 0.59
C LYS A 227 16.85 3.99 0.87
N ARG A 228 17.08 3.16 -0.15
CA ARG A 228 17.69 1.83 0.03
C ARG A 228 19.18 1.90 0.37
N LYS A 229 19.94 2.78 -0.29
CA LYS A 229 21.37 3.02 0.01
C LYS A 229 21.56 3.48 1.45
N THR A 230 20.79 4.48 1.89
CA THR A 230 20.85 4.97 3.27
C THR A 230 20.45 3.93 4.31
N ILE A 231 19.43 3.10 4.03
CA ILE A 231 19.08 1.96 4.90
C ILE A 231 20.22 0.93 4.93
N GLU A 232 20.84 0.64 3.79
CA GLU A 232 21.95 -0.31 3.70
C GLU A 232 23.20 0.19 4.42
N GLU A 233 23.53 1.48 4.30
CA GLU A 233 24.61 2.13 5.04
C GLU A 233 24.35 2.10 6.55
N LYS A 234 23.12 2.42 7.00
CA LYS A 234 22.75 2.28 8.42
C LYS A 234 22.88 0.84 8.90
N LYS A 235 22.51 -0.14 8.08
CA LYS A 235 22.72 -1.57 8.40
C LYS A 235 24.21 -1.93 8.49
N LYS A 236 25.04 -1.42 7.58
CA LYS A 236 26.50 -1.62 7.63
C LYS A 236 27.12 -0.99 8.88
N GLN A 237 26.76 0.25 9.19
CA GLN A 237 27.24 0.96 10.39
C GLN A 237 26.80 0.28 11.69
N THR A 238 25.55 -0.20 11.77
CA THR A 238 25.07 -0.93 12.96
C THR A 238 25.74 -2.29 13.10
N ALA A 239 25.99 -3.00 12.00
CA ALA A 239 26.75 -4.26 12.02
C ALA A 239 28.21 -4.03 12.43
N GLU A 240 28.85 -2.96 11.94
CA GLU A 240 30.21 -2.59 12.30
C GLU A 240 30.32 -2.18 13.78
N LYS A 241 29.37 -1.37 14.28
CA LYS A 241 29.30 -1.03 15.71
C LYS A 241 29.12 -2.27 16.60
N LYS A 242 28.34 -3.26 16.16
CA LYS A 242 28.20 -4.54 16.88
C LYS A 242 29.49 -5.35 16.88
N LYS A 243 30.20 -5.39 15.75
CA LYS A 243 31.52 -6.05 15.68
C LYS A 243 32.54 -5.41 16.61
N ARG A 244 32.64 -4.06 16.61
CA ARG A 244 33.55 -3.33 17.52
C ARG A 244 33.22 -3.58 18.99
N LYS A 245 31.94 -3.63 19.36
CA LYS A 245 31.54 -3.94 20.75
C LYS A 245 31.87 -5.38 21.15
N ALA A 246 31.72 -6.34 20.24
CA ALA A 246 32.09 -7.73 20.52
C ALA A 246 33.60 -7.88 20.71
N GLU A 247 34.40 -7.20 19.88
CA GLU A 247 35.86 -7.19 19.99
C GLU A 247 36.36 -6.49 21.28
N GLU A 248 35.68 -5.41 21.70
CA GLU A 248 35.98 -4.71 22.96
C GLU A 248 35.61 -5.56 24.20
N GLU A 249 34.55 -6.36 24.12
CA GLU A 249 34.14 -7.25 25.21
C GLU A 249 35.07 -8.47 25.35
N GLU A 250 35.66 -8.93 24.24
CA GLU A 250 36.64 -10.03 24.22
C GLU A 250 38.02 -9.61 24.75
N GLN A 251 38.36 -8.31 24.67
CA GLN A 251 39.61 -7.75 25.19
C GLN A 251 39.55 -7.34 26.67
N LYS A 252 38.37 -7.41 27.33
CA LYS A 252 38.31 -7.18 28.78
C LYS A 252 38.85 -8.41 29.52
N PRO A 253 39.91 -8.27 30.34
CA PRO A 253 40.49 -9.40 31.06
C PRO A 253 39.42 -10.00 31.97
N GLN A 254 39.19 -11.32 31.84
CA GLN A 254 38.26 -12.08 32.67
C GLN A 254 38.73 -12.06 34.12
N VAL A 255 38.33 -11.03 34.87
CA VAL A 255 38.45 -11.03 36.33
C VAL A 255 37.45 -12.07 36.82
N LYS A 256 37.98 -13.23 37.23
CA LYS A 256 37.25 -14.35 37.83
C LYS A 256 36.44 -13.85 39.04
N LYS A 257 35.19 -13.44 38.83
CA LYS A 257 34.25 -13.17 39.93
C LYS A 257 33.83 -14.52 40.53
N ALA A 258 34.38 -14.80 41.71
CA ALA A 258 33.98 -15.89 42.56
C ALA A 258 32.46 -15.82 42.80
N ARG A 259 31.76 -16.90 42.45
CA ARG A 259 30.37 -17.14 42.84
C ARG A 259 30.33 -17.37 44.34
N THR A 260 29.75 -16.45 45.10
CA THR A 260 29.27 -16.74 46.45
C THR A 260 27.87 -17.37 46.35
N PRO A 261 27.63 -18.55 46.97
CA PRO A 261 26.29 -19.13 47.05
C PRO A 261 25.52 -18.44 48.18
N VAL A 262 24.63 -17.51 47.83
CA VAL A 262 23.67 -16.95 48.79
C VAL A 262 22.54 -17.98 48.99
N LYS A 263 22.51 -18.58 50.18
CA LYS A 263 21.40 -19.41 50.66
C LYS A 263 20.17 -18.51 50.83
N LYS A 264 19.12 -18.75 50.04
CA LYS A 264 17.79 -18.19 50.27
C LYS A 264 17.12 -18.97 51.40
N ALA A 265 17.07 -18.39 52.59
CA ALA A 265 16.07 -18.73 53.59
C ALA A 265 14.76 -18.04 53.20
N GLY A 266 13.65 -18.76 53.34
CA GLY A 266 12.33 -18.35 52.85
C GLY A 266 11.80 -17.13 53.58
N THR A 267 11.54 -16.07 52.81
CA THR A 267 10.54 -15.07 53.13
C THR A 267 9.69 -14.89 51.87
N SER A 268 8.38 -15.03 52.04
CA SER A 268 7.40 -14.98 50.97
C SER A 268 7.27 -13.54 50.45
N GLU A 269 7.79 -13.27 49.25
CA GLU A 269 7.63 -12.03 48.48
C GLU A 269 6.15 -11.75 48.05
N PHE A 270 5.16 -12.42 48.63
CA PHE A 270 3.76 -12.31 48.19
C PHE A 270 2.93 -11.29 48.98
N PHE A 271 3.43 -10.74 50.10
CA PHE A 271 2.67 -9.82 50.95
C PHE A 271 3.28 -8.41 51.12
N GLU A 272 4.49 -8.15 50.64
CA GLU A 272 5.11 -6.81 50.74
C GLU A 272 4.71 -5.84 49.62
N THR A 273 3.87 -6.25 48.66
CA THR A 273 3.39 -5.36 47.56
C THR A 273 1.89 -5.01 47.68
N LEU A 274 1.32 -5.12 48.88
CA LEU A 274 -0.10 -4.80 49.14
C LEU A 274 -0.30 -3.68 50.18
N GLY A 275 0.78 -3.07 50.65
CA GLY A 275 0.73 -1.92 51.56
C GLY A 275 1.20 -0.65 50.86
N ASP A 276 0.31 0.33 50.80
CA ASP A 276 0.54 1.73 50.43
C ASP A 276 0.46 2.08 48.93
N VAL A 277 -0.77 2.07 48.40
CA VAL A 277 -1.11 2.81 47.17
C VAL A 277 -2.04 3.94 47.59
N THR A 278 -1.43 5.10 47.73
CA THR A 278 -2.09 6.40 47.75
C THR A 278 -2.82 6.63 46.43
N ASP A 279 -4.01 7.19 46.55
CA ASP A 279 -5.03 7.45 45.54
C ASP A 279 -4.53 8.45 44.48
N ASP A 280 -3.67 8.01 43.56
CA ASP A 280 -3.26 8.78 42.39
C ASP A 280 -3.90 8.16 41.14
N GLU A 281 -5.06 8.73 40.76
CA GLU A 281 -5.86 8.41 39.56
C GLU A 281 -5.13 8.77 38.24
N ASN A 282 -3.89 8.33 38.07
CA ASN A 282 -3.18 8.45 36.81
C ASN A 282 -3.34 7.16 36.00
N GLU A 283 -4.09 7.30 34.90
CA GLU A 283 -4.36 6.29 33.88
C GLU A 283 -3.09 5.51 33.49
N ASP A 284 -2.91 4.34 34.09
CA ASP A 284 -1.82 3.45 33.74
C ASP A 284 -2.09 2.91 32.31
N GLU A 285 -1.39 3.45 31.30
CA GLU A 285 -1.53 3.04 29.89
C GLU A 285 -1.33 1.52 29.71
N ASN A 286 -0.61 0.91 30.65
CA ASN A 286 -0.41 -0.53 30.71
C ASN A 286 -1.69 -1.29 31.06
N PHE A 287 -2.61 -0.69 31.82
CA PHE A 287 -3.91 -1.26 32.16
C PHE A 287 -4.87 -1.26 30.97
N LYS A 288 -4.94 -0.16 30.20
CA LYS A 288 -5.67 -0.10 28.92
C LYS A 288 -5.17 -1.16 27.94
N LYS A 289 -3.85 -1.40 27.86
CA LYS A 289 -3.28 -2.42 26.97
C LYS A 289 -3.67 -3.87 27.33
N ILE A 290 -3.90 -4.14 28.60
CA ILE A 290 -4.28 -5.49 29.07
C ILE A 290 -5.79 -5.73 28.88
N TYR A 291 -6.64 -4.71 29.08
CA TYR A 291 -8.10 -4.87 29.03
C TYR A 291 -8.75 -4.49 27.69
N GLU A 292 -8.20 -3.57 26.90
CA GLU A 292 -8.77 -3.16 25.60
C GLU A 292 -8.41 -4.10 24.44
N GLY A 293 -7.76 -5.24 24.73
CA GLY A 293 -7.75 -6.39 23.83
C GLY A 293 -7.01 -6.16 22.52
N GLU A 294 -5.71 -5.83 22.57
CA GLU A 294 -4.84 -6.11 21.43
C GLU A 294 -4.89 -7.62 21.15
N LYS A 295 -5.61 -8.00 20.10
CA LYS A 295 -5.71 -9.39 19.62
C LYS A 295 -4.29 -9.91 19.44
N LYS A 296 -3.83 -10.75 20.38
CA LYS A 296 -2.50 -11.39 20.31
C LYS A 296 -2.37 -12.00 18.92
N PRO A 297 -1.42 -11.56 18.09
CA PRO A 297 -1.29 -12.07 16.74
C PRO A 297 -1.12 -13.58 16.82
N ASN A 298 -1.91 -14.29 16.02
CA ASN A 298 -1.96 -15.74 16.05
C ASN A 298 -0.53 -16.29 15.99
N ARG A 299 -0.17 -17.14 16.96
CA ARG A 299 1.21 -17.58 17.18
C ARG A 299 1.77 -18.11 15.86
N ALA A 300 2.70 -17.36 15.25
CA ALA A 300 3.23 -17.69 13.94
C ALA A 300 3.65 -19.16 13.90
N GLY A 301 3.22 -19.88 12.87
CA GLY A 301 3.44 -21.32 12.77
C GLY A 301 4.93 -21.66 12.84
N GLN A 302 5.24 -22.89 13.25
CA GLN A 302 6.62 -23.32 13.50
C GLN A 302 7.55 -23.08 12.28
N ARG A 303 7.01 -23.19 11.05
CA ARG A 303 7.73 -22.88 9.80
C ARG A 303 8.08 -21.40 9.65
N GLN A 304 7.18 -20.49 10.01
CA GLN A 304 7.44 -19.04 9.98
C GLN A 304 8.45 -18.65 11.04
N ARG A 305 8.37 -19.23 12.24
CA ARG A 305 9.36 -19.02 13.30
C ARG A 305 10.75 -19.48 12.86
N ARG A 306 10.86 -20.65 12.23
CA ARG A 306 12.12 -21.12 11.62
C ARG A 306 12.61 -20.12 10.58
N LYS A 307 11.75 -19.69 9.64
CA LYS A 307 12.14 -18.73 8.61
C LYS A 307 12.61 -17.38 9.17
N GLN A 308 11.94 -16.85 10.19
CA GLN A 308 12.37 -15.62 10.87
C GLN A 308 13.69 -15.82 11.59
N TRP A 309 13.91 -16.96 12.23
CA TRP A 309 15.20 -17.31 12.84
C TRP A 309 16.31 -17.48 11.80
N GLU A 310 16.04 -18.12 10.66
CA GLU A 310 16.96 -18.22 9.53
C GLU A 310 17.30 -16.84 8.94
N GLU A 311 16.33 -15.94 8.89
CA GLU A 311 16.53 -14.57 8.39
C GLU A 311 17.33 -13.72 9.37
N MET A 312 17.14 -13.88 10.68
CA MET A 312 17.87 -13.12 11.70
C MET A 312 19.29 -13.63 11.96
N TYR A 313 19.49 -14.95 12.01
CA TYR A 313 20.76 -15.57 12.40
C TYR A 313 21.50 -16.24 11.23
N GLY A 314 20.89 -16.34 10.05
CA GLY A 314 21.53 -16.91 8.87
C GLY A 314 22.02 -18.34 9.10
N ARG A 315 23.31 -18.57 8.86
CA ARG A 315 23.96 -19.88 9.04
C ARG A 315 24.14 -20.29 10.51
N GLU A 316 24.07 -19.33 11.42
CA GLU A 316 24.24 -19.55 12.86
C GLU A 316 22.92 -19.94 13.56
N ALA A 317 21.79 -19.95 12.83
CA ALA A 317 20.52 -20.41 13.38
C ALA A 317 20.67 -21.85 13.91
N LYS A 318 20.30 -22.12 15.16
CA LYS A 318 20.56 -23.40 15.85
C LYS A 318 20.15 -24.63 15.03
N HIS A 319 19.02 -24.59 14.31
CA HIS A 319 18.59 -25.72 13.49
C HIS A 319 19.41 -25.91 12.21
N ILE A 320 19.94 -24.83 11.62
CA ILE A 320 20.89 -24.91 10.50
C ILE A 320 22.26 -25.37 11.02
N ALA A 321 22.74 -24.80 12.12
CA ALA A 321 24.02 -25.17 12.73
C ALA A 321 24.07 -26.66 13.11
N THR A 322 23.00 -27.16 13.75
CA THR A 322 22.88 -28.59 14.07
C THR A 322 22.75 -29.47 12.82
N GLU A 323 22.11 -29.01 11.75
CA GLU A 323 22.09 -29.74 10.47
C GLU A 323 23.48 -29.79 9.82
N TYR A 324 24.27 -28.72 9.93
CA TYR A 324 25.66 -28.67 9.47
C TYR A 324 26.55 -29.61 10.28
N GLN A 325 26.48 -29.58 11.60
CA GLN A 325 27.25 -30.48 12.48
C GLN A 325 26.94 -31.95 12.17
N LYS A 326 25.65 -32.31 12.07
CA LYS A 326 25.24 -33.67 11.65
C LYS A 326 25.74 -34.07 10.27
N ARG A 327 25.91 -33.11 9.37
CA ARG A 327 26.48 -33.36 8.04
C ARG A 327 27.99 -33.59 8.13
N GLU A 328 28.70 -32.85 8.96
CA GLU A 328 30.13 -33.03 9.20
C GLU A 328 30.44 -34.35 9.90
N GLU A 329 29.67 -34.71 10.94
CA GLU A 329 29.77 -36.03 11.59
C GLU A 329 29.61 -37.18 10.59
N LYS A 330 28.66 -37.07 9.65
CA LYS A 330 28.48 -38.07 8.58
C LYS A 330 29.63 -38.12 7.58
N ARG A 331 30.28 -36.99 7.29
CA ARG A 331 31.47 -36.95 6.44
C ARG A 331 32.69 -37.53 7.14
N LEU A 332 32.77 -37.35 8.47
CA LEU A 332 33.84 -37.93 9.28
C LEU A 332 33.67 -39.45 9.41
N ALA A 333 32.43 -39.93 9.58
CA ALA A 333 32.12 -41.35 9.64
C ALA A 333 32.22 -42.07 8.28
N ASN A 334 32.01 -41.37 7.17
CA ASN A 334 32.15 -41.92 5.84
C ASN A 334 32.73 -40.85 4.87
N PRO A 335 34.01 -40.94 4.48
CA PRO A 335 34.66 -39.94 3.64
C PRO A 335 34.02 -39.80 2.24
N ASP A 336 33.33 -40.84 1.76
CA ASP A 336 32.59 -40.83 0.50
C ASP A 336 31.17 -40.26 0.61
N TYR A 337 30.75 -39.79 1.80
CA TYR A 337 29.43 -39.19 1.99
C TYR A 337 29.28 -37.88 1.18
N ARG A 338 28.61 -37.99 0.02
CA ARG A 338 28.07 -36.84 -0.70
C ARG A 338 26.61 -36.62 -0.29
N PRO A 339 26.24 -35.45 0.26
CA PRO A 339 24.85 -35.16 0.55
C PRO A 339 24.05 -35.24 -0.76
N LYS A 340 23.09 -36.17 -0.83
CA LYS A 340 22.17 -36.29 -1.97
C LYS A 340 21.52 -34.92 -2.15
N LYS A 341 21.88 -34.20 -3.22
CA LYS A 341 21.22 -32.94 -3.57
C LYS A 341 19.73 -33.28 -3.66
N LYS A 342 18.91 -32.68 -2.79
CA LYS A 342 17.45 -32.81 -2.89
C LYS A 342 17.12 -32.54 -4.36
N PRO A 343 16.42 -33.45 -5.06
CA PRO A 343 16.09 -33.23 -6.45
C PRO A 343 15.37 -31.89 -6.53
N THR A 344 16.05 -30.88 -7.05
CA THR A 344 15.40 -29.63 -7.43
C THR A 344 14.31 -30.08 -8.39
N PRO A 345 13.02 -29.80 -8.11
CA PRO A 345 11.95 -30.21 -9.02
C PRO A 345 12.35 -29.68 -10.39
N LYS A 346 12.66 -30.59 -11.32
CA LYS A 346 13.00 -30.21 -12.68
C LYS A 346 11.84 -29.30 -13.13
N PRO A 347 12.11 -28.09 -13.64
CA PRO A 347 11.04 -27.30 -14.21
C PRO A 347 10.38 -28.20 -15.26
N LYS A 348 9.09 -28.52 -15.05
CA LYS A 348 8.34 -29.29 -16.04
C LYS A 348 8.55 -28.57 -17.37
N PRO A 349 8.92 -29.27 -18.46
CA PRO A 349 8.99 -28.64 -19.77
C PRO A 349 7.66 -27.94 -19.99
N PHE A 350 7.73 -26.68 -20.42
CA PHE A 350 6.58 -25.87 -20.77
C PHE A 350 5.88 -26.57 -21.96
N VAL A 351 4.96 -27.49 -21.66
CA VAL A 351 4.17 -28.19 -22.68
C VAL A 351 3.24 -27.15 -23.27
N ASN A 352 3.44 -26.86 -24.56
CA ASN A 352 2.58 -26.01 -25.35
C ASN A 352 1.11 -26.43 -25.16
N ASN A 353 0.27 -25.47 -24.75
CA ASN A 353 -1.17 -25.61 -24.67
C ASN A 353 -1.73 -25.95 -26.06
N THR A 354 -1.88 -27.24 -26.32
CA THR A 354 -2.80 -27.78 -27.31
C THR A 354 -3.86 -28.53 -26.52
N PRO A 355 -5.17 -28.26 -26.74
CA PRO A 355 -6.23 -28.92 -25.99
C PRO A 355 -6.26 -30.40 -26.36
N LYS A 356 -5.77 -31.24 -25.45
CA LYS A 356 -5.86 -32.71 -25.59
C LYS A 356 -7.29 -33.13 -25.24
N PRO A 357 -7.96 -33.96 -26.05
CA PRO A 357 -9.30 -34.47 -25.76
C PRO A 357 -9.29 -35.24 -24.43
N SER A 358 -10.34 -35.02 -23.63
CA SER A 358 -10.52 -35.57 -22.29
C SER A 358 -10.41 -37.09 -22.28
N ALA A 359 -9.44 -37.62 -21.56
CA ALA A 359 -9.46 -39.01 -21.13
C ALA A 359 -10.66 -39.24 -20.19
N PRO A 360 -11.27 -40.44 -20.19
CA PRO A 360 -12.39 -40.77 -19.32
C PRO A 360 -11.97 -40.67 -17.85
N ALA A 361 -12.87 -40.11 -17.02
CA ALA A 361 -12.63 -39.83 -15.61
C ALA A 361 -12.17 -41.08 -14.86
N GLU A 362 -10.96 -41.00 -14.28
CA GLU A 362 -10.53 -41.96 -13.27
C GLU A 362 -11.53 -41.92 -12.09
N PRO A 363 -11.88 -43.08 -11.50
CA PRO A 363 -12.79 -43.14 -10.36
C PRO A 363 -12.19 -42.37 -9.18
N VAL A 364 -12.77 -41.20 -8.94
CA VAL A 364 -12.41 -40.30 -7.84
C VAL A 364 -12.76 -41.01 -6.52
N HIS A 365 -11.80 -41.08 -5.60
CA HIS A 365 -11.99 -41.76 -4.31
C HIS A 365 -13.19 -41.14 -3.55
N PRO A 366 -14.06 -41.93 -2.88
CA PRO A 366 -15.32 -41.46 -2.27
C PRO A 366 -15.15 -40.26 -1.32
N SER A 367 -14.02 -40.20 -0.60
CA SER A 367 -13.70 -39.08 0.29
C SER A 367 -13.49 -37.74 -0.43
N TRP A 368 -13.15 -37.78 -1.72
CA TRP A 368 -12.92 -36.58 -2.51
C TRP A 368 -14.20 -36.07 -3.17
N GLU A 369 -15.12 -36.96 -3.56
CA GLU A 369 -16.48 -36.60 -3.95
C GLU A 369 -17.24 -35.95 -2.79
N ALA A 370 -17.15 -36.50 -1.58
CA ALA A 370 -17.78 -35.92 -0.39
C ALA A 370 -17.28 -34.49 -0.11
N LYS A 371 -15.96 -34.25 -0.27
CA LYS A 371 -15.38 -32.92 -0.07
C LYS A 371 -15.80 -31.92 -1.15
N ARG A 372 -15.91 -32.37 -2.40
CA ARG A 372 -16.38 -31.54 -3.51
C ARG A 372 -17.85 -31.16 -3.33
N MET A 373 -18.67 -32.11 -2.89
CA MET A 373 -20.08 -31.89 -2.57
C MET A 373 -20.25 -30.92 -1.39
N GLN A 374 -19.42 -31.01 -0.34
CA GLN A 374 -19.45 -30.07 0.78
C GLN A 374 -19.09 -28.64 0.34
N GLU A 375 -18.07 -28.49 -0.52
CA GLU A 375 -17.65 -27.20 -1.06
C GLU A 375 -18.70 -26.62 -2.02
N GLU A 376 -19.39 -27.46 -2.77
CA GLU A 376 -20.54 -27.07 -3.60
C GLU A 376 -21.75 -26.62 -2.76
N ILE A 377 -22.09 -27.32 -1.68
CA ILE A 377 -23.16 -26.92 -0.76
C ILE A 377 -22.83 -25.59 -0.08
N MET A 378 -21.60 -25.41 0.41
CA MET A 378 -21.17 -24.15 1.02
C MET A 378 -21.19 -23.01 0.00
N SER A 379 -20.63 -23.20 -1.19
CA SER A 379 -20.63 -22.16 -2.23
C SER A 379 -22.05 -21.82 -2.68
N LYS A 380 -22.97 -22.79 -2.74
CA LYS A 380 -24.38 -22.55 -3.03
C LYS A 380 -25.07 -21.74 -1.92
N ALA A 381 -24.81 -22.06 -0.65
CA ALA A 381 -25.31 -21.30 0.50
C ALA A 381 -24.76 -19.86 0.55
N LEU A 382 -23.48 -19.67 0.23
CA LEU A 382 -22.83 -18.36 0.21
C LEU A 382 -23.17 -17.52 -1.03
N SER A 383 -23.51 -18.15 -2.16
CA SER A 383 -23.80 -17.45 -3.42
C SER A 383 -25.16 -16.73 -3.44
N GLY A 384 -25.98 -16.85 -2.39
CA GLY A 384 -27.27 -16.15 -2.27
C GLY A 384 -28.29 -16.52 -3.36
N LYS A 385 -28.05 -17.62 -4.09
CA LYS A 385 -28.84 -18.05 -5.25
C LYS A 385 -29.69 -19.31 -4.94
N GLY A 386 -30.02 -19.49 -3.67
CA GLY A 386 -30.89 -20.55 -3.16
C GLY A 386 -32.33 -20.08 -3.01
N SER A 387 -33.25 -20.90 -3.52
CA SER A 387 -34.70 -20.75 -3.51
C SER A 387 -35.29 -20.69 -2.09
N SER A 388 -35.26 -19.52 -1.44
CA SER A 388 -36.01 -19.29 -0.20
C SER A 388 -36.40 -17.81 -0.06
N ASN A 389 -37.35 -17.38 -0.88
CA ASN A 389 -38.22 -16.24 -0.59
C ASN A 389 -39.34 -16.64 0.41
N ASN A 390 -39.06 -17.50 1.38
CA ASN A 390 -39.95 -17.67 2.52
C ASN A 390 -39.58 -16.60 3.53
N LYS A 391 -40.17 -15.40 3.35
CA LYS A 391 -40.25 -14.41 4.41
C LYS A 391 -40.88 -15.10 5.61
N ILE A 392 -40.12 -15.25 6.69
CA ILE A 392 -40.67 -15.55 8.01
C ILE A 392 -41.40 -14.26 8.41
N VAL A 393 -42.72 -14.27 8.26
CA VAL A 393 -43.60 -13.27 8.85
C VAL A 393 -43.79 -13.70 10.30
N PHE A 394 -43.31 -12.89 11.24
CA PHE A 394 -43.72 -13.02 12.63
C PHE A 394 -45.07 -12.31 12.73
N ASP A 395 -46.14 -13.08 12.91
CA ASP A 395 -47.41 -12.52 13.36
C ASP A 395 -47.26 -12.13 14.83
N ASP A 396 -47.19 -10.82 15.09
CA ASP A 396 -47.36 -10.25 16.42
C ASP A 396 -48.86 -10.27 16.75
N SER A 397 -49.30 -11.33 17.42
CA SER A 397 -50.60 -11.39 18.10
C SER A 397 -50.46 -12.26 19.35
N ASP A 398 -50.00 -11.64 20.43
CA ASP A 398 -50.55 -11.75 21.79
C ASP A 398 -49.98 -10.64 22.69
#